data_AF-A0A8T7EP12-F1
#
_entry.id   AF-A0A8T7EP12-F1
#
_cell.length_a   1.000
_cell.length_b   1.000
_cell.length_c   1.000
_cell.angle_alpha   90.00
_cell.angle_beta   90.00
_cell.angle_gamma   90.00
#
_symmetry.space_group_name_H-M   'P 1'
#
loop_
_entity.id
_entity.type
_entity.pdbx_description
1 polymer ?
#
loop_
_entity_poly.entity_id
_entity_poly.type
_entity_poly.pdbx_seq_one_letter_code
_entity_poly.pdbx_strand_id
1 'polypeptide(L)'
;MFKAISVGAGLSSSAALEMAAGAAFCALADRSWHPSKWRGVDKPSRTNGSACKPGIMDRTISAAGQAGERAADRLPVDGGQSAPLPPGSLVVILDTSTRRGLVHSAYNERRQQCESGGQALRRCGAA
;
A
#
# COMPACT_ATOMS: atom_id res chain seq x y z
N MET A 1 6.02 -0.98 -23.86
CA MET A 1 4.67 -1.53 -23.63
C MET A 1 4.22 -1.12 -22.22
N PHE A 2 3.32 -0.14 -22.10
CA PHE A 2 2.76 0.24 -20.80
C PHE A 2 1.72 -0.82 -20.40
N LYS A 3 2.03 -1.62 -19.38
CA LYS A 3 1.06 -2.58 -18.83
C LYS A 3 0.21 -1.86 -17.79
N ALA A 4 -1.06 -1.62 -18.14
CA ALA A 4 -1.98 -0.89 -17.27
C ALA A 4 -2.41 -1.76 -16.07
N ILE A 5 -2.49 -1.14 -14.89
CA ILE A 5 -3.11 -1.72 -13.69
C ILE A 5 -4.59 -1.35 -13.71
N SER A 6 -5.49 -2.32 -13.52
CA SER A 6 -6.94 -2.05 -13.45
C SER A 6 -7.27 -1.08 -12.32
N VAL A 7 -7.71 0.12 -12.68
CA VAL A 7 -8.05 1.18 -11.73
C VAL A 7 -9.22 0.74 -10.85
N GLY A 8 -9.08 0.89 -9.53
CA GLY A 8 -10.16 0.57 -8.58
C GLY A 8 -10.45 -0.92 -8.40
N ALA A 9 -9.60 -1.81 -8.94
CA ALA A 9 -9.72 -3.27 -8.78
C ALA A 9 -9.07 -3.80 -7.48
N GLY A 10 -8.55 -2.92 -6.62
CA GLY A 10 -7.83 -3.33 -5.40
C GLY A 10 -6.38 -3.78 -5.65
N LEU A 11 -5.80 -3.43 -6.80
CA LEU A 11 -4.41 -3.75 -7.18
C LEU A 11 -3.47 -2.55 -7.02
N SER A 12 -3.75 -1.67 -6.06
CA SER A 12 -2.86 -0.55 -5.69
C SER A 12 -2.51 0.42 -6.82
N SER A 13 -3.43 0.64 -7.78
CA SER A 13 -3.21 1.54 -8.94
C SER A 13 -2.84 2.98 -8.53
N SER A 14 -3.33 3.46 -7.39
CA SER A 14 -2.98 4.78 -6.84
C SER A 14 -1.54 4.85 -6.32
N ALA A 15 -1.09 3.83 -5.58
CA ALA A 15 0.29 3.75 -5.11
C ALA A 15 1.27 3.61 -6.28
N ALA A 16 0.92 2.81 -7.30
CA ALA A 16 1.72 2.70 -8.52
C ALA A 16 1.88 4.06 -9.22
N LEU A 17 0.79 4.82 -9.35
CA LEU A 17 0.83 6.17 -9.93
C LEU A 17 1.68 7.13 -9.09
N GLU A 18 1.56 7.09 -7.77
CA GLU A 18 2.37 7.92 -6.86
C GLU A 18 3.86 7.63 -6.97
N MET A 19 4.24 6.36 -6.98
CA MET A 19 5.64 5.94 -7.11
C MET A 19 6.20 6.30 -8.49
N ALA A 20 5.40 6.14 -9.55
CA ALA A 20 5.79 6.54 -10.90
C ALA A 20 5.97 8.06 -11.02
N ALA A 21 5.05 8.85 -10.44
CA ALA A 21 5.15 10.30 -10.42
C ALA A 21 6.37 10.77 -9.62
N GLY A 22 6.63 10.19 -8.45
CA GLY A 22 7.82 10.49 -7.65
C GLY A 22 9.12 10.21 -8.41
N ALA A 23 9.20 9.06 -9.08
CA ALA A 23 10.36 8.70 -9.89
C ALA A 23 10.55 9.68 -11.08
N ALA A 24 9.47 10.06 -11.75
CA ALA A 24 9.51 11.03 -12.85
C ALA A 24 9.98 12.41 -12.37
N PHE A 25 9.50 12.90 -11.22
CA PHE A 25 9.96 14.17 -10.67
C PHE A 25 11.43 14.15 -10.28
N CYS A 26 11.91 13.05 -9.69
CA CYS A 26 13.33 12.89 -9.40
C CYS A 26 14.17 12.94 -10.68
N ALA A 27 13.73 12.26 -11.75
CA ALA A 27 14.41 12.28 -13.04
C ALA A 27 14.44 13.69 -13.66
N LEU A 28 13.32 14.43 -13.62
CA LEU A 28 13.24 15.80 -14.14
C LEU A 28 14.08 16.80 -13.33
N ALA A 29 14.25 16.55 -12.03
CA ALA A 29 15.02 17.40 -11.14
C ALA A 29 16.50 17.01 -11.03
N ASP A 30 16.95 16.03 -11.83
CA ASP A 30 18.29 15.43 -11.76
C ASP A 30 18.68 14.99 -10.33
N ARG A 31 17.74 14.34 -9.64
CA ARG A 31 17.91 13.82 -8.28
C ARG A 31 17.86 12.30 -8.27
N SER A 32 18.64 11.70 -7.38
CA SER A 32 18.61 10.27 -7.14
C SER A 32 17.24 9.81 -6.59
N TRP A 33 16.65 8.82 -7.24
CA TRP A 33 15.43 8.17 -6.80
C TRP A 33 15.73 7.14 -5.71
N HIS A 34 15.12 7.31 -4.53
CA HIS A 34 15.21 6.38 -3.41
C HIS A 34 13.82 5.92 -2.99
N PRO A 35 13.26 4.87 -3.62
CA PRO A 35 11.89 4.42 -3.38
C PRO A 35 11.63 4.04 -1.90
N SER A 36 12.68 3.67 -1.17
CA SER A 36 12.64 3.42 0.27
C SER A 36 12.21 4.61 1.13
N LYS A 37 12.58 5.82 0.73
CA LYS A 37 12.23 7.06 1.45
C LYS A 37 10.76 7.45 1.24
N TRP A 38 10.11 6.91 0.22
CA TRP A 38 8.72 7.20 -0.13
C TRP A 38 7.71 6.32 0.62
N ARG A 39 8.18 5.29 1.33
CA ARG A 39 7.33 4.39 2.13
C ARG A 39 6.58 5.09 3.25
N GLY A 40 7.26 6.02 3.94
CA GLY A 40 6.76 6.74 5.11
C GLY A 40 6.25 8.15 4.82
N VAL A 41 6.14 8.55 3.55
CA VAL A 41 5.58 9.87 3.22
C VAL A 41 4.08 9.82 3.52
N ASP A 42 3.68 10.44 4.62
CA ASP A 42 2.27 10.62 4.93
C ASP A 42 1.64 11.45 3.81
N LYS A 43 0.52 10.96 3.28
CA LYS A 43 -0.29 11.80 2.41
C LYS A 43 -0.81 12.94 3.27
N PRO A 44 -0.52 14.21 2.96
CA PRO A 44 -1.34 15.29 3.51
C PRO A 44 -2.78 14.96 3.09
N SER A 45 -3.65 14.73 4.07
CA SER A 45 -5.06 14.51 3.79
C SER A 45 -5.56 15.78 3.12
N ARG A 46 -5.73 15.76 1.80
CA ARG A 46 -6.10 16.95 1.01
C ARG A 46 -7.48 17.51 1.37
N THR A 47 -8.18 16.91 2.32
CA THR A 47 -9.46 17.37 2.86
C THR A 47 -9.55 17.04 4.35
N ASN A 48 -9.92 18.05 5.15
CA ASN A 48 -10.13 18.02 6.61
C ASN A 48 -11.33 17.15 7.07
N GLY A 49 -11.60 16.00 6.44
CA GLY A 49 -12.70 15.13 6.92
C GLY A 49 -13.13 13.96 6.04
N SER A 50 -12.60 13.80 4.82
CA SER A 50 -13.12 12.80 3.86
C SER A 50 -12.06 11.97 3.13
N ALA A 51 -10.77 12.19 3.38
CA ALA A 51 -9.72 11.44 2.70
C ALA A 51 -9.53 10.05 3.33
N CYS A 52 -9.61 9.00 2.51
CA CYS A 52 -9.11 7.67 2.88
C CYS A 52 -7.67 7.80 3.38
N LYS A 53 -7.39 7.27 4.57
CA LYS A 53 -6.03 7.17 5.12
C LYS A 53 -5.52 5.74 4.87
N PRO A 54 -5.00 5.40 3.69
CA PRO A 54 -4.48 4.05 3.44
C PRO A 54 -3.22 3.82 4.27
N GLY A 55 -2.96 2.55 4.62
CA GLY A 55 -1.69 2.14 5.21
C GLY A 55 -0.50 2.30 4.26
N ILE A 56 0.68 1.86 4.72
CA ILE A 56 1.95 1.97 3.99
C ILE A 56 2.18 0.82 2.99
N MET A 57 1.46 -0.29 3.13
CA MET A 57 1.71 -1.56 2.41
C MET A 57 1.87 -1.38 0.90
N ASP A 58 0.90 -0.73 0.24
CA ASP A 58 0.86 -0.57 -1.21
C ASP A 58 2.07 0.20 -1.76
N ARG A 59 2.55 1.21 -1.02
CA ARG A 59 3.76 1.96 -1.37
C ARG A 59 5.01 1.16 -1.09
N THR A 60 5.05 0.47 0.05
CA THR A 60 6.17 -0.40 0.43
C THR A 60 6.40 -1.50 -0.60
N ILE A 61 5.34 -2.17 -1.06
CA ILE A 61 5.48 -3.25 -2.04
C ILE A 61 5.80 -2.72 -3.44
N SER A 62 5.21 -1.58 -3.83
CA SER A 62 5.54 -0.91 -5.09
C SER A 62 6.99 -0.42 -5.11
N ALA A 63 7.55 -0.04 -3.96
CA ALA A 63 8.95 0.37 -3.79
C ALA A 63 9.94 -0.81 -3.82
N ALA A 64 9.52 -1.99 -3.37
CA ALA A 64 10.40 -3.14 -3.12
C ALA A 64 10.35 -4.20 -4.23
N GLY A 65 9.37 -4.14 -5.14
CA GLY A 65 9.21 -5.12 -6.21
C GLY A 65 10.42 -5.19 -7.15
N GLN A 66 10.87 -6.40 -7.45
CA GLN A 66 11.92 -6.69 -8.43
C GLN A 66 11.38 -7.67 -9.49
N ALA A 67 11.77 -7.47 -10.75
CA ALA A 67 11.34 -8.33 -11.84
C ALA A 67 11.81 -9.78 -11.62
N GLY A 68 10.93 -10.75 -11.88
CA GLY A 68 11.22 -12.18 -11.69
C GLY A 68 11.11 -12.66 -10.24
N GLU A 69 10.82 -11.78 -9.29
CA GLU A 69 10.75 -12.11 -7.88
C GLU A 69 9.36 -11.83 -7.29
N ARG A 70 8.98 -12.61 -6.28
CA ARG A 70 7.70 -12.44 -5.59
C ARG A 70 7.91 -11.44 -4.46
N ALA A 71 7.09 -10.39 -4.41
CA ALA A 71 7.27 -9.32 -3.45
C ALA A 71 6.96 -9.74 -1.99
N ALA A 72 6.15 -10.80 -1.79
CA ALA A 72 5.96 -11.46 -0.50
C ALA A 72 7.27 -12.05 0.07
N ASP A 73 8.20 -12.38 -0.82
CA ASP A 73 9.50 -12.97 -0.49
C ASP A 73 10.49 -11.91 0.05
N ARG A 74 10.08 -10.64 0.12
CA ARG A 74 10.95 -9.51 0.51
C ARG A 74 10.32 -8.43 1.39
N LEU A 75 9.07 -8.59 1.82
CA LEU A 75 8.40 -7.58 2.65
C LEU A 75 8.53 -7.93 4.14
N PRO A 76 9.43 -7.29 4.91
CA PRO A 76 9.36 -7.37 6.36
C PRO A 76 8.13 -6.60 6.82
N VAL A 77 7.17 -7.31 7.40
CA VAL A 77 6.01 -6.72 8.06
C VAL A 77 6.49 -6.36 9.46
N ASP A 78 6.90 -5.10 9.73
CA ASP A 78 7.35 -4.59 11.04
C ASP A 78 7.93 -5.67 12.00
N GLY A 79 9.14 -6.16 11.68
CA GLY A 79 9.82 -7.20 12.47
C GLY A 79 9.54 -8.65 12.07
N GLY A 80 8.65 -8.90 11.10
CA GLY A 80 8.35 -10.21 10.54
C GLY A 80 9.31 -10.64 9.44
N GLN A 81 9.64 -11.94 9.41
CA GLN A 81 10.38 -12.55 8.31
C GLN A 81 9.50 -12.67 7.07
N SER A 82 10.14 -12.63 5.91
CA SER A 82 9.46 -12.93 4.67
C SER A 82 8.93 -14.38 4.68
N ALA A 83 7.70 -14.56 4.17
CA ALA A 83 7.05 -15.86 4.04
C ALA A 83 6.88 -16.20 2.56
N PRO A 84 7.81 -16.97 1.96
CA PRO A 84 7.74 -17.29 0.54
C PRO A 84 6.59 -18.25 0.23
N LEU A 85 5.99 -18.06 -0.94
CA LEU A 85 4.99 -19.01 -1.46
C LEU A 85 5.66 -20.35 -1.81
N PRO A 86 4.99 -21.50 -1.57
CA PRO A 86 5.54 -22.81 -1.93
C PRO A 86 5.99 -22.90 -3.41
N PRO A 87 7.03 -23.69 -3.73
CA PRO A 87 7.44 -23.95 -5.11
C PRO A 87 6.28 -24.48 -5.96
N GLY A 88 6.20 -24.06 -7.23
CA GLY A 88 5.10 -24.45 -8.13
C GLY A 88 3.78 -23.70 -7.92
N SER A 89 3.67 -22.82 -6.91
CA SER A 89 2.47 -22.00 -6.72
C SER A 89 2.25 -21.03 -7.88
N LEU A 90 1.00 -20.91 -8.35
CA LEU A 90 0.56 -19.91 -9.31
C LEU A 90 -0.37 -18.90 -8.63
N VAL A 91 -0.16 -17.61 -8.89
CA VAL A 91 -1.04 -16.54 -8.44
C VAL A 91 -1.90 -16.09 -9.62
N VAL A 92 -3.21 -16.31 -9.53
CA VAL A 92 -4.19 -15.89 -10.53
C VAL A 92 -5.03 -14.76 -9.95
N ILE A 93 -5.12 -13.64 -10.66
CA ILE A 93 -5.94 -12.49 -10.27
C ILE A 93 -7.23 -12.52 -11.09
N LEU A 94 -8.37 -12.61 -10.40
CA LEU A 94 -9.70 -12.48 -11.02
C LEU A 94 -10.31 -11.12 -10.65
N ASP A 95 -10.41 -10.22 -11.62
CA ASP A 95 -11.09 -8.92 -11.45
C ASP A 95 -12.60 -9.10 -11.57
N THR A 96 -13.34 -8.88 -10.48
CA THR A 96 -14.80 -8.99 -10.47
C THR A 96 -15.50 -7.88 -11.27
N SER A 97 -14.75 -6.93 -11.85
CA SER A 97 -15.23 -5.74 -12.53
C SER A 97 -16.00 -4.75 -11.64
N THR A 98 -16.23 -5.10 -10.36
CA THR A 98 -16.77 -4.17 -9.35
C THR A 98 -15.70 -3.16 -8.96
N ARG A 99 -15.96 -1.88 -9.16
CA ARG A 99 -15.02 -0.81 -8.82
C ARG A 99 -15.36 -0.25 -7.44
N ARG A 100 -14.40 -0.27 -6.52
CA ARG A 100 -14.58 0.26 -5.16
C ARG A 100 -13.87 1.60 -5.03
N GLY A 101 -14.61 2.65 -4.68
CA GLY A 101 -14.06 3.94 -4.29
C GLY A 101 -13.71 3.95 -2.81
N LEU A 102 -12.50 4.37 -2.45
CA LEU A 102 -12.07 4.42 -1.04
C LEU A 102 -12.69 5.57 -0.24
N VAL A 103 -13.10 6.65 -0.91
CA VAL A 103 -13.52 7.95 -0.33
C VAL A 103 -14.84 7.87 0.45
N HIS A 104 -15.65 6.82 0.26
CA HIS A 104 -16.88 6.54 1.04
C HIS A 104 -17.00 5.06 1.44
N SER A 105 -15.87 4.37 1.57
CA SER A 105 -15.88 2.93 1.88
C SER A 105 -15.91 2.64 3.38
N ALA A 106 -16.35 1.43 3.72
CA ALA A 106 -16.22 0.83 5.05
C ALA A 106 -14.76 0.74 5.54
N TYR A 107 -13.75 1.11 4.73
CA TYR A 107 -12.35 1.09 5.12
C TYR A 107 -12.04 2.03 6.29
N ASN A 108 -12.49 3.29 6.21
CA ASN A 108 -12.21 4.27 7.27
C ASN A 108 -12.92 3.90 8.58
N GLU A 109 -14.14 3.38 8.48
CA GLU A 109 -14.88 2.87 9.64
C GLU A 109 -14.13 1.71 10.30
N ARG A 110 -13.67 0.71 9.51
CA ARG A 110 -12.87 -0.41 10.03
C ARG A 110 -11.57 0.08 10.67
N ARG A 111 -10.90 1.05 10.06
CA ARG A 111 -9.68 1.65 10.63
C ARG A 111 -9.98 2.26 12.00
N GLN A 112 -11.04 3.06 12.12
CA GLN A 112 -11.46 3.67 13.38
C GLN A 112 -11.82 2.61 14.43
N GLN A 113 -12.50 1.53 14.04
CA GLN A 113 -12.82 0.41 14.91
C GLN A 113 -11.55 -0.27 15.45
N CYS A 114 -10.55 -0.53 14.60
CA CYS A 114 -9.26 -1.09 15.00
C CYS A 114 -8.48 -0.16 15.95
N GLU A 115 -8.42 1.14 15.64
CA GLU A 115 -7.75 2.14 16.48
C GLU A 115 -8.42 2.22 17.87
N SER A 116 -9.75 2.22 17.91
CA SER A 116 -10.52 2.23 19.17
C SER A 116 -10.31 0.96 19.98
N GLY A 117 -10.35 -0.22 19.33
CA GLY A 117 -10.09 -1.50 19.99
C GLY A 117 -8.66 -1.60 20.56
N GLY A 118 -7.66 -1.11 19.82
CA GLY A 118 -6.28 -1.04 20.30
C GLY A 118 -6.12 -0.14 21.53
N GLN A 119 -6.84 1.00 21.58
CA GLN A 119 -6.86 1.86 22.76
C GLN A 119 -7.51 1.18 23.97
N ALA A 120 -8.62 0.47 23.78
CA ALA A 120 -9.29 -0.27 24.85
C ALA A 120 -8.37 -1.36 25.45
N LEU A 121 -7.70 -2.15 24.59
CA LEU A 121 -6.76 -3.18 25.03
C LEU A 121 -5.58 -2.60 25.82
N ARG A 122 -5.02 -1.47 25.38
CA ARG A 122 -3.93 -0.78 26.10
C ARG A 122 -4.36 -0.28 27.48
N ARG A 123 -5.62 0.16 27.63
CA ARG A 123 -6.15 0.59 28.93
C ARG A 123 -6.38 -0.59 29.87
N CYS A 124 -6.85 -1.72 29.37
CA CYS A 124 -7.05 -2.94 30.18
C CYS A 124 -5.74 -3.64 30.56
N GLY A 125 -4.69 -3.57 29.74
CA GLY A 125 -3.37 -4.12 30.05
C GLY A 125 -2.43 -3.20 30.84
N ALA A 126 -2.87 -1.99 31.16
CA ALA A 126 -2.15 -1.02 32.00
C ALA A 126 -2.75 -0.91 33.43
N ALA A 127 -3.70 -1.78 33.77
CA ALA A 127 -4.24 -2.00 35.11
C ALA A 127 -3.73 -3.35 35.63
#